data_AF-A0A1U8A5F4-F1
#
_entry.id   AF-A0A1U8A5F4-F1
#
_cell.length_a   1.000
_cell.length_b   1.000
_cell.length_c   1.000
_cell.angle_alpha   90.00
_cell.angle_beta   90.00
_cell.angle_gamma   90.00
#
_symmetry.space_group_name_H-M   'P 1'
#
loop_
_entity.id
_entity.type
_entity.pdbx_description
1 polymer ?
#
loop_
_entity_poly.entity_id
_entity_poly.type
_entity_poly.pdbx_seq_one_letter_code
_entity_poly.pdbx_strand_id
1 'polypeptide(L)'
;MACLERASPALKEVLLKLHRAEIPREIDHHIYEFGSVKYHIQASASDPYHVYLSVSTPLLSQGTVAVDSLPHSTLETVKRFYSDIVEVIEPQRGGYQLTLRLNFDKLPHGKECIKVISNISSVQALILSSQLKEMLWNLGSQEISQGTYKPIKLVYHPREPFFVIRLPQKITAVFPMRFRDSTDVIIATAFFQELMDAGCSEACAKAPPCTWSPIPPPELRDIFSQHVEGTKLDKTVWSLLNFSAYVKYHVKCTRGFIQRRMRKRLENLSEVLQISRTGENELNTEVQGYRCMRKLIGLSKPKNFRRKCGTFTKKFKRIHSPIKIHGFDRFRQRWLKIPKCHSFRRNKLD
;
A
#
# COMPACT_ATOMS: atom_id res chain seq x y z
N MET A 1 -9.56 0.26 -2.00
CA MET A 1 -8.51 1.06 -2.65
C MET A 1 -7.38 0.13 -3.08
N ALA A 2 -6.77 0.39 -4.24
CA ALA A 2 -5.69 -0.45 -4.75
C ALA A 2 -4.33 -0.04 -4.16
N CYS A 3 -4.05 1.26 -4.04
CA CYS A 3 -2.83 1.82 -3.45
C CYS A 3 -3.14 2.70 -2.23
N LEU A 4 -2.16 2.87 -1.35
CA LEU A 4 -2.23 3.81 -0.23
C LEU A 4 -2.03 5.24 -0.77
N GLU A 5 -3.00 6.12 -0.51
CA GLU A 5 -2.91 7.52 -0.89
C GLU A 5 -1.83 8.25 -0.08
N ARG A 6 -1.20 9.25 -0.70
CA ARG A 6 -0.21 10.11 -0.02
C ARG A 6 -0.87 11.11 0.92
N ALA A 7 -2.07 11.55 0.57
CA ALA A 7 -2.84 12.50 1.34
C ALA A 7 -3.65 11.74 2.40
N SER A 8 -3.62 12.22 3.64
CA SER A 8 -4.55 11.80 4.68
C SER A 8 -5.98 12.10 4.25
N PRO A 9 -6.86 11.11 4.09
CA PRO A 9 -8.25 11.34 3.71
C PRO A 9 -9.01 12.09 4.82
N ALA A 10 -8.71 11.76 6.08
CA ALA A 10 -9.37 12.38 7.24
C ALA A 10 -8.98 13.86 7.38
N LEU A 11 -7.68 14.18 7.29
CA LEU A 11 -7.19 15.56 7.32
C LEU A 11 -7.77 16.36 6.15
N LYS A 12 -7.77 15.77 4.94
CA LYS A 12 -8.36 16.40 3.76
C LYS A 12 -9.83 16.73 3.94
N GLU A 13 -10.60 15.81 4.51
CA GLU A 13 -12.02 16.01 4.76
C GLU A 13 -12.26 17.14 5.78
N VAL A 14 -11.50 17.16 6.88
CA VAL A 14 -11.63 18.21 7.91
C VAL A 14 -11.24 19.58 7.36
N LEU A 15 -10.13 19.69 6.64
CA LEU A 15 -9.71 20.95 6.02
C LEU A 15 -10.70 21.44 4.96
N LEU A 16 -11.30 20.54 4.17
CA LEU A 16 -12.36 20.90 3.23
C LEU A 16 -13.64 21.35 3.93
N LYS A 17 -14.00 20.72 5.06
CA LYS A 17 -15.16 21.15 5.88
C LYS A 17 -14.94 22.54 6.44
N LEU A 18 -13.73 22.83 6.94
CA LEU A 18 -13.34 24.15 7.42
C LEU A 18 -13.42 25.20 6.32
N HIS A 19 -12.83 24.94 5.15
CA HIS A 19 -12.85 25.88 4.03
C HIS A 19 -14.26 26.16 3.49
N ARG A 20 -15.16 25.16 3.54
CA ARG A 20 -16.54 25.31 3.06
C ARG A 20 -17.48 25.92 4.10
N ALA A 21 -17.01 26.12 5.33
CA ALA A 21 -17.84 26.71 6.37
C ALA A 21 -18.02 28.21 6.10
N GLU A 22 -19.27 28.64 5.93
CA GLU A 22 -19.62 30.06 5.75
C GLU A 22 -19.46 30.84 7.07
N ILE A 23 -19.59 30.17 8.20
CA ILE A 23 -19.49 30.75 9.55
C ILE A 23 -18.19 30.24 10.19
N PRO A 24 -17.33 31.12 10.73
CA PRO A 24 -16.17 30.74 11.52
C PRO A 24 -16.57 29.80 12.66
N ARG A 25 -15.87 28.67 12.78
CA ARG A 25 -16.11 27.67 13.82
C ARG A 25 -14.88 27.49 14.67
N GLU A 26 -15.08 27.43 15.97
CA GLU A 26 -14.07 26.95 16.89
C GLU A 26 -13.94 25.43 16.74
N ILE A 27 -12.73 24.98 16.40
CA ILE A 27 -12.44 23.57 16.18
C ILE A 27 -11.16 23.22 16.94
N ASP A 28 -11.23 22.14 17.70
CA ASP A 28 -10.06 21.42 18.21
C ASP A 28 -10.26 19.92 17.88
N HIS A 29 -9.47 19.41 16.93
CA HIS A 29 -9.60 18.05 16.43
C HIS A 29 -8.27 17.31 16.43
N HIS A 30 -8.30 16.10 16.99
CA HIS A 30 -7.17 15.18 17.00
C HIS A 30 -7.47 14.00 16.06
N ILE A 31 -6.56 13.73 15.14
CA ILE A 31 -6.66 12.63 14.17
C ILE A 31 -5.46 11.70 14.38
N TYR A 32 -5.73 10.39 14.43
CA TYR A 32 -4.71 9.34 14.54
C TYR A 32 -4.74 8.48 13.28
N GLU A 33 -3.59 8.35 12.61
CA GLU A 33 -3.47 7.59 11.36
C GLU A 33 -2.38 6.51 11.42
N PHE A 34 -2.37 5.69 10.36
CA PHE A 34 -1.40 4.61 10.21
C PHE A 34 0.04 5.13 10.23
N GLY A 35 0.93 4.37 10.88
CA GLY A 35 2.32 4.79 11.07
C GLY A 35 2.54 5.66 12.31
N SER A 36 1.65 5.59 13.31
CA SER A 36 1.72 6.36 14.55
C SER A 36 1.71 7.87 14.33
N VAL A 37 0.99 8.31 13.30
CA VAL A 37 0.88 9.72 12.94
C VAL A 37 -0.25 10.34 13.73
N LYS A 38 -0.02 11.55 14.23
CA LYS A 38 -1.01 12.34 14.94
C LYS A 38 -1.10 13.71 14.28
N TYR A 39 -2.31 14.13 13.97
CA TYR A 39 -2.61 15.48 13.53
C TYR A 39 -3.46 16.16 14.60
N HIS A 40 -3.17 17.43 14.84
CA HIS A 40 -3.97 18.29 15.69
C HIS A 40 -4.32 19.55 14.90
N ILE A 41 -5.62 19.78 14.74
CA ILE A 41 -6.18 20.86 13.94
C ILE A 41 -6.89 21.79 14.90
N GLN A 42 -6.44 23.04 14.95
CA GLN A 42 -7.05 24.09 15.75
C GLN A 42 -7.46 25.26 14.86
N ALA A 43 -8.72 25.67 14.97
CA ALA A 43 -9.25 26.87 14.36
C ALA A 43 -10.01 27.67 15.44
N SER A 44 -9.82 28.99 15.45
CA SER A 44 -10.52 29.88 16.38
C SER A 44 -11.58 30.69 15.65
N ALA A 45 -12.73 30.91 16.27
CA ALA A 45 -13.73 31.83 15.73
C ALA A 45 -13.23 33.29 15.70
N SER A 46 -12.25 33.63 16.57
CA SER A 46 -11.65 34.96 16.62
C SER A 46 -10.66 35.25 15.49
N ASP A 47 -10.12 34.20 14.85
CA ASP A 47 -9.17 34.29 13.74
C ASP A 47 -9.61 33.31 12.63
N PRO A 48 -10.63 33.68 11.85
CA PRO A 48 -11.23 32.78 10.86
C PRO A 48 -10.32 32.46 9.68
N TYR A 49 -9.29 33.29 9.47
CA TYR A 49 -8.39 33.23 8.34
C TYR A 49 -7.24 32.25 8.56
N HIS A 50 -6.92 31.94 9.82
CA HIS A 50 -5.82 31.06 10.16
C HIS A 50 -6.27 29.78 10.83
N VAL A 51 -5.77 28.66 10.32
CA VAL A 51 -5.93 27.34 10.92
C VAL A 51 -4.57 26.79 11.28
N TYR A 52 -4.42 26.29 12.49
CA TYR A 52 -3.20 25.66 12.96
C TYR A 52 -3.28 24.15 12.74
N LEU A 53 -2.28 23.59 12.06
CA LEU A 53 -2.11 22.16 11.85
C LEU A 53 -0.80 21.73 12.51
N SER A 54 -0.89 21.02 13.62
CA SER A 54 0.25 20.39 14.27
C SER A 54 0.37 18.91 13.88
N VAL A 55 1.59 18.46 13.59
CA VAL A 55 1.89 17.13 13.08
C VAL A 55 2.94 16.47 13.95
N SER A 56 2.67 15.23 14.35
CA SER A 56 3.62 14.33 15.00
C SER A 56 3.67 13.04 14.19
N THR A 57 4.87 12.68 13.73
CA THR A 57 5.13 11.50 12.92
C THR A 57 6.47 10.87 13.35
N PRO A 58 6.59 9.54 13.36
CA PRO A 58 7.91 8.92 13.51
C PRO A 58 8.84 9.43 12.41
N LEU A 59 10.01 9.91 12.82
CA LEU A 59 11.06 10.36 11.90
C LEU A 59 11.89 9.16 11.44
N LEU A 60 12.37 9.20 10.20
CA LEU A 60 13.28 8.17 9.72
C LEU A 60 14.62 8.29 10.44
N SER A 61 15.05 7.20 11.09
CA SER A 61 16.33 7.13 11.79
C SER A 61 17.20 5.99 11.28
N GLN A 62 18.52 6.15 11.39
CA GLN A 62 19.52 5.14 11.05
C GLN A 62 19.82 4.13 12.18
N GLY A 63 18.98 4.11 13.24
CA GLY A 63 19.11 3.16 14.36
C GLY A 63 19.82 3.67 15.61
N THR A 64 20.18 4.96 15.69
CA THR A 64 20.77 5.60 16.88
C THR A 64 19.96 6.86 17.26
N VAL A 65 19.65 7.00 18.56
CA VAL A 65 18.90 8.07 19.29
C VAL A 65 17.64 8.61 18.61
N ALA A 66 16.52 8.62 19.34
CA ALA A 66 15.29 9.26 18.89
C ALA A 66 15.56 10.74 18.58
N VAL A 67 15.41 11.12 17.32
CA VAL A 67 15.48 12.52 16.92
C VAL A 67 14.14 13.15 17.28
N ASP A 68 14.13 13.99 18.30
CA ASP A 68 12.90 14.63 18.77
C ASP A 68 12.49 15.82 17.89
N SER A 69 13.43 16.40 17.12
CA SER A 69 13.22 17.57 16.27
C SER A 69 13.42 17.29 14.78
N LEU A 70 12.54 17.81 13.92
CA LEU A 70 12.72 17.74 12.47
C LEU A 70 14.02 18.42 12.00
N PRO A 71 14.79 17.82 11.07
CA PRO A 71 15.95 18.47 10.47
C PRO A 71 15.58 19.78 9.78
N HIS A 72 16.48 20.77 9.83
CA HIS A 72 16.25 22.09 9.24
C HIS A 72 15.95 22.03 7.74
N SER A 73 16.66 21.15 7.02
CA SER A 73 16.43 20.80 5.61
C SER A 73 14.98 20.40 5.30
N THR A 74 14.36 19.65 6.20
CA THR A 74 12.97 19.19 6.06
C THR A 74 12.00 20.34 6.28
N LEU A 75 12.25 21.18 7.28
CA LEU A 75 11.46 22.39 7.53
C LEU A 75 11.52 23.36 6.34
N GLU A 76 12.71 23.58 5.78
CA GLU A 76 12.87 24.37 4.55
C GLU A 76 12.11 23.77 3.37
N THR A 77 12.16 22.44 3.20
CA THR A 77 11.42 21.76 2.13
C THR A 77 9.92 21.98 2.27
N VAL A 78 9.39 21.89 3.50
CA VAL A 78 7.97 22.16 3.79
C VAL A 78 7.62 23.61 3.49
N LYS A 79 8.43 24.57 3.95
CA LYS A 79 8.25 26.01 3.66
C LYS A 79 8.21 26.28 2.15
N ARG A 80 9.16 25.71 1.39
CA ARG A 80 9.24 25.88 -0.07
C ARG A 80 8.07 25.25 -0.81
N PHE A 81 7.58 24.09 -0.35
CA PHE A 81 6.53 23.34 -1.05
C PHE A 81 5.15 24.00 -0.93
N TYR A 82 4.90 24.72 0.16
CA TYR A 82 3.61 25.34 0.46
C TYR A 82 3.66 26.87 0.50
N SER A 83 4.68 27.46 -0.13
CA SER A 83 4.96 28.90 -0.07
C SER A 83 3.70 29.75 -0.30
N ASP A 84 3.63 30.87 0.41
CA ASP A 84 2.53 31.85 0.49
C ASP A 84 1.29 31.44 1.30
N ILE A 85 0.94 30.14 1.32
CA ILE A 85 -0.28 29.63 1.99
C ILE A 85 0.01 29.12 3.40
N VAL A 86 1.23 28.62 3.62
CA VAL A 86 1.61 27.95 4.87
C VAL A 86 2.84 28.61 5.49
N GLU A 87 2.71 28.96 6.77
CA GLU A 87 3.79 29.44 7.60
C GLU A 87 4.15 28.38 8.65
N VAL A 88 5.44 28.06 8.82
CA VAL A 88 5.89 27.18 9.89
C VAL A 88 6.07 28.00 11.16
N ILE A 89 5.42 27.61 12.24
CA ILE A 89 5.45 28.31 13.53
C ILE A 89 6.49 27.65 14.45
N GLU A 90 7.36 28.47 15.05
CA GLU A 90 8.35 28.08 16.06
C GLU A 90 8.16 28.95 17.33
N PRO A 91 8.17 28.38 18.55
CA PRO A 91 8.33 26.96 18.89
C PRO A 91 7.09 26.12 18.54
N GLN A 92 7.30 24.83 18.38
CA GLN A 92 6.24 23.88 18.04
C GLN A 92 5.23 23.78 19.20
N ARG A 93 3.94 23.79 18.89
CA ARG A 93 2.89 23.76 19.92
C ARG A 93 2.73 22.34 20.46
N GLY A 94 2.46 22.21 21.76
CA GLY A 94 1.89 20.99 22.36
C GLY A 94 2.70 19.70 22.22
N GLY A 95 4.03 19.76 22.08
CA GLY A 95 4.89 18.58 21.93
C GLY A 95 4.79 17.89 20.56
N TYR A 96 4.20 18.56 19.57
CA TYR A 96 4.24 18.14 18.18
C TYR A 96 5.59 18.51 17.55
N GLN A 97 5.98 17.81 16.47
CA GLN A 97 7.28 18.03 15.81
C GLN A 97 7.21 19.13 14.74
N LEU A 98 6.00 19.48 14.28
CA LEU A 98 5.78 20.51 13.28
C LEU A 98 4.45 21.20 13.56
N THR A 99 4.42 22.52 13.56
CA THR A 99 3.18 23.30 13.58
C THR A 99 3.15 24.23 12.37
N LEU A 100 2.07 24.12 11.60
CA LEU A 100 1.81 24.91 10.39
C LEU A 100 0.65 25.86 10.67
N ARG A 101 0.82 27.15 10.36
CA ARG A 101 -0.29 28.11 10.25
C ARG A 101 -0.70 28.19 8.78
N LEU A 102 -1.89 27.73 8.49
CA LEU A 102 -2.51 27.75 7.17
C LEU A 102 -3.31 29.03 7.04
N ASN A 103 -3.03 29.86 6.03
CA ASN A 103 -3.84 31.02 5.70
C ASN A 103 -4.90 30.62 4.65
N PHE A 104 -6.17 30.66 5.06
CA PHE A 104 -7.30 30.24 4.22
C PHE A 104 -7.70 31.30 3.19
N ASP A 105 -7.41 32.59 3.39
CA ASP A 105 -7.68 33.64 2.40
C ASP A 105 -6.85 33.49 1.14
N LYS A 106 -5.63 32.97 1.29
CA LYS A 106 -4.72 32.73 0.17
C LYS A 106 -5.00 31.42 -0.56
N LEU A 107 -6.00 30.63 -0.12
CA LEU A 107 -6.37 29.41 -0.83
C LEU A 107 -7.11 29.76 -2.13
N PRO A 108 -6.73 29.13 -3.26
CA PRO A 108 -7.42 29.36 -4.52
C PRO A 108 -8.84 28.80 -4.47
N HIS A 109 -9.78 29.39 -5.21
CA HIS A 109 -11.16 28.92 -5.24
C HIS A 109 -11.40 27.75 -6.21
N GLY A 110 -12.53 27.05 -6.04
CA GLY A 110 -12.99 26.01 -6.96
C GLY A 110 -12.16 24.72 -6.92
N LYS A 111 -11.85 24.16 -8.09
CA LYS A 111 -11.17 22.85 -8.22
C LYS A 111 -9.70 22.89 -7.77
N GLU A 112 -9.05 24.05 -7.85
CA GLU A 112 -7.65 24.21 -7.42
C GLU A 112 -7.53 24.15 -5.89
N CYS A 113 -8.51 24.66 -5.14
CA CYS A 113 -8.60 24.51 -3.68
C CYS A 113 -8.41 23.07 -3.24
N ILE A 114 -9.16 22.16 -3.88
CA ILE A 114 -9.17 20.74 -3.53
C ILE A 114 -7.78 20.12 -3.73
N LYS A 115 -7.05 20.55 -4.76
CA LYS A 115 -5.68 20.09 -5.01
C LYS A 115 -4.72 20.62 -3.94
N VAL A 116 -4.81 21.91 -3.60
CA VAL A 116 -3.97 22.52 -2.56
C VAL A 116 -4.20 21.85 -1.21
N ILE A 117 -5.46 21.70 -0.79
CA ILE A 117 -5.79 21.01 0.47
C ILE A 117 -5.34 19.55 0.43
N SER A 118 -5.46 18.86 -0.71
CA SER A 118 -4.94 17.50 -0.87
C SER A 118 -3.41 17.44 -0.76
N ASN A 119 -2.70 18.47 -1.23
CA ASN A 119 -1.26 18.59 -1.09
C ASN A 119 -0.86 18.87 0.36
N ILE A 120 -1.56 19.77 1.06
CA ILE A 120 -1.36 20.03 2.51
C ILE A 120 -1.60 18.73 3.30
N SER A 121 -2.64 17.99 2.94
CA SER A 121 -2.96 16.70 3.56
C SER A 121 -1.91 15.61 3.29
N SER A 122 -0.94 15.86 2.39
CA SER A 122 0.19 14.98 2.11
C SER A 122 1.46 15.38 2.91
N VAL A 123 1.36 16.24 3.92
CA VAL A 123 2.49 16.77 4.69
C VAL A 123 3.38 15.67 5.28
N GLN A 124 2.79 14.59 5.81
CA GLN A 124 3.57 13.46 6.33
C GLN A 124 4.38 12.77 5.21
N ALA A 125 3.76 12.56 4.05
CA ALA A 125 4.45 12.01 2.90
C ALA A 125 5.60 12.91 2.46
N LEU A 126 5.42 14.24 2.51
CA LEU A 126 6.48 15.21 2.21
C LEU A 126 7.63 15.13 3.21
N ILE A 127 7.34 15.11 4.51
CA ILE A 127 8.33 14.98 5.60
C ILE A 127 9.19 13.74 5.37
N LEU A 128 8.56 12.56 5.28
CA LEU A 128 9.28 11.30 5.12
C LEU A 128 10.04 11.24 3.80
N SER A 129 9.50 11.85 2.73
CA SER A 129 10.17 11.87 1.43
C SER A 129 11.41 12.75 1.44
N SER A 130 11.33 13.93 2.08
CA SER A 130 12.46 14.84 2.25
C SER A 130 13.58 14.18 3.04
N GLN A 131 13.26 13.57 4.19
CA GLN A 131 14.22 12.84 5.00
C GLN A 131 14.89 11.69 4.25
N LEU A 132 14.11 10.87 3.52
CA LEU A 132 14.69 9.79 2.74
C LEU A 132 15.59 10.32 1.63
N LYS A 133 15.19 11.40 0.96
CA LYS A 133 15.96 12.02 -0.13
C LYS A 133 17.29 12.59 0.37
N GLU A 134 17.28 13.26 1.52
CA GLU A 134 18.48 13.79 2.16
C GLU A 134 19.42 12.66 2.60
N MET A 135 18.90 11.65 3.30
CA MET A 135 19.69 10.48 3.68
C MET A 135 20.27 9.81 2.45
N LEU A 136 19.47 9.62 1.39
CA LEU A 136 19.97 9.06 0.15
C LEU A 136 21.10 9.91 -0.43
N TRP A 137 20.91 11.24 -0.52
CA TRP A 137 21.89 12.18 -1.08
C TRP A 137 23.23 12.16 -0.34
N ASN A 138 23.21 12.27 0.99
CA ASN A 138 24.40 12.32 1.85
C ASN A 138 25.28 11.06 1.76
N LEU A 139 24.69 9.91 1.40
CA LEU A 139 25.46 8.68 1.17
C LEU A 139 26.35 8.73 -0.06
N GLY A 140 25.92 9.48 -1.07
CA GLY A 140 26.68 9.65 -2.31
C GLY A 140 28.03 10.32 -2.08
N SER A 141 28.14 11.18 -1.07
CA SER A 141 29.39 11.86 -0.70
C SER A 141 30.31 11.04 0.21
N GLN A 142 29.77 10.11 1.00
CA GLN A 142 30.53 9.40 2.04
C GLN A 142 31.12 8.07 1.55
N GLU A 143 30.55 7.44 0.52
CA GLU A 143 30.96 6.11 0.03
C GLU A 143 32.08 6.13 -1.04
N ILE A 144 32.41 7.29 -1.64
CA ILE A 144 33.48 7.42 -2.65
C ILE A 144 34.86 7.06 -2.07
N SER A 145 35.01 7.05 -0.75
CA SER A 145 36.29 6.89 -0.05
C SER A 145 36.59 5.49 0.49
N GLN A 146 35.64 4.54 0.53
CA GLN A 146 35.85 3.27 1.27
C GLN A 146 35.56 1.96 0.53
N GLY A 147 35.12 1.97 -0.74
CA GLY A 147 34.97 0.75 -1.57
C GLY A 147 34.03 -0.34 -1.02
N THR A 148 33.33 -0.07 0.09
CA THR A 148 32.49 -1.02 0.82
C THR A 148 31.10 -0.41 0.95
N TYR A 149 30.12 -0.97 0.26
CA TYR A 149 28.74 -0.47 0.25
C TYR A 149 27.97 -1.04 1.44
N LYS A 150 27.83 -0.26 2.52
CA LYS A 150 27.21 -0.74 3.76
C LYS A 150 25.69 -0.52 3.72
N PRO A 151 24.87 -1.57 3.97
CA PRO A 151 23.43 -1.41 4.11
C PRO A 151 23.05 -0.47 5.26
N ILE A 152 22.14 0.46 4.98
CA ILE A 152 21.64 1.40 5.98
C ILE A 152 20.30 0.91 6.46
N LYS A 153 20.20 0.69 7.76
CA LYS A 153 18.96 0.34 8.42
C LYS A 153 18.14 1.61 8.61
N LEU A 154 17.00 1.71 7.94
CA LEU A 154 16.02 2.77 8.13
C LEU A 154 14.87 2.28 9.00
N VAL A 155 14.66 2.97 10.10
CA VAL A 155 13.58 2.66 11.05
C VAL A 155 12.51 3.72 10.92
N TYR A 156 11.41 3.36 10.26
CA TYR A 156 10.16 4.13 10.27
C TYR A 156 9.19 3.60 11.33
N HIS A 157 9.10 2.28 11.46
CA HIS A 157 8.37 1.61 12.52
C HIS A 157 9.35 0.75 13.34
N PRO A 158 9.38 0.83 14.69
CA PRO A 158 10.42 0.19 15.50
C PRO A 158 10.60 -1.32 15.25
N ARG A 159 9.52 -2.00 14.88
CA ARG A 159 9.51 -3.46 14.63
C ARG A 159 9.65 -3.82 13.15
N GLU A 160 9.65 -2.85 12.25
CA GLU A 160 9.64 -3.04 10.80
C GLU A 160 10.63 -2.09 10.14
N PRO A 161 11.94 -2.27 10.39
CA PRO A 161 12.95 -1.55 9.64
C PRO A 161 12.97 -2.04 8.18
N PHE A 162 13.41 -1.17 7.28
CA PHE A 162 13.81 -1.56 5.94
C PHE A 162 15.26 -1.12 5.71
N PHE A 163 15.94 -1.77 4.78
CA PHE A 163 17.34 -1.47 4.51
C PHE A 163 17.48 -0.82 3.15
N VAL A 164 18.37 0.14 3.04
CA VAL A 164 18.72 0.78 1.77
C VAL A 164 20.20 0.57 1.52
N ILE A 165 20.53 0.11 0.32
CA ILE A 165 21.90 -0.12 -0.14
C ILE A 165 22.10 0.76 -1.36
N ARG A 166 23.01 1.73 -1.29
CA ARG A 166 23.37 2.60 -2.40
C ARG A 166 24.64 2.06 -3.07
N LEU A 167 24.65 2.09 -4.40
CA LEU A 167 25.75 1.76 -5.29
C LEU A 167 25.83 2.90 -6.32
N PRO A 168 26.95 3.09 -7.05
CA PRO A 168 27.18 4.27 -7.90
C PRO A 168 26.09 4.50 -8.96
N GLN A 169 25.43 3.42 -9.41
CA GLN A 169 24.37 3.45 -10.42
C GLN A 169 23.06 2.80 -9.93
N LYS A 170 22.93 2.47 -8.63
CA LYS A 170 21.78 1.69 -8.14
C LYS A 170 21.43 2.02 -6.68
N ILE A 171 20.13 2.07 -6.37
CA ILE A 171 19.63 1.99 -5.00
C ILE A 171 18.80 0.70 -4.85
N THR A 172 19.12 -0.13 -3.86
CA THR A 172 18.33 -1.32 -3.48
C THR A 172 17.61 -1.04 -2.18
N ALA A 173 16.32 -1.36 -2.10
CA ALA A 173 15.56 -1.33 -0.86
C ALA A 173 15.11 -2.74 -0.48
N VAL A 174 15.49 -3.19 0.72
CA VAL A 174 15.14 -4.52 1.26
C VAL A 174 14.11 -4.33 2.36
N PHE A 175 12.97 -5.03 2.25
CA PHE A 175 11.86 -4.93 3.20
C PHE A 175 11.66 -6.25 3.94
N PRO A 176 12.30 -6.43 5.12
CA PRO A 176 11.97 -7.53 6.01
C PRO A 176 10.50 -7.44 6.44
N MET A 177 9.73 -8.47 6.13
CA MET A 177 8.33 -8.58 6.55
C MET A 177 8.15 -9.79 7.45
N ARG A 178 7.56 -9.56 8.62
CA ARG A 178 7.19 -10.62 9.57
C ARG A 178 5.67 -10.69 9.67
N PHE A 179 5.13 -11.87 9.44
CA PHE A 179 3.72 -12.19 9.64
C PHE A 179 3.59 -13.10 10.85
N ARG A 180 2.63 -12.81 11.74
CA ARG A 180 2.43 -13.60 12.95
C ARG A 180 1.63 -14.88 12.69
N ASP A 181 0.67 -14.82 11.76
CA ASP A 181 -0.22 -15.93 11.42
C ASP A 181 0.38 -16.72 10.25
N SER A 182 0.45 -18.05 10.39
CA SER A 182 0.89 -18.96 9.33
C SER A 182 0.03 -18.85 8.06
N THR A 183 -1.27 -18.53 8.21
CA THR A 183 -2.18 -18.31 7.09
C THR A 183 -1.78 -17.07 6.31
N ASP A 184 -1.42 -16.00 7.01
CA ASP A 184 -0.99 -14.74 6.39
C ASP A 184 0.37 -14.93 5.69
N VAL A 185 1.25 -15.81 6.21
CA VAL A 185 2.49 -16.21 5.53
C VAL A 185 2.18 -16.85 4.18
N ILE A 186 1.26 -17.83 4.13
CA ILE A 186 0.89 -18.52 2.88
C ILE A 186 0.32 -17.53 1.86
N ILE A 187 -0.59 -16.65 2.30
CA ILE A 187 -1.18 -15.61 1.43
C ILE A 187 -0.09 -14.65 0.93
N ALA A 188 0.82 -14.21 1.81
CA ALA A 188 1.92 -13.33 1.44
C ALA A 188 2.88 -13.98 0.45
N THR A 189 3.23 -15.25 0.63
CA THR A 189 4.07 -16.00 -0.31
C THR A 189 3.44 -16.05 -1.70
N ALA A 190 2.15 -16.38 -1.80
CA ALA A 190 1.45 -16.36 -3.09
C ALA A 190 1.40 -14.95 -3.70
N PHE A 191 1.19 -13.92 -2.87
CA PHE A 191 1.21 -12.53 -3.32
C PHE A 191 2.57 -12.14 -3.92
N PHE A 192 3.68 -12.48 -3.27
CA PHE A 192 5.02 -12.15 -3.75
C PHE A 192 5.39 -12.92 -5.02
N GLN A 193 4.98 -14.18 -5.14
CA GLN A 193 5.18 -14.95 -6.37
C GLN A 193 4.48 -14.28 -7.56
N GLU A 194 3.21 -13.90 -7.41
CA GLU A 194 2.50 -13.18 -8.48
C GLU A 194 3.10 -11.79 -8.76
N LEU A 195 3.63 -11.10 -7.74
CA LEU A 195 4.31 -9.82 -7.93
C LEU A 195 5.61 -9.98 -8.75
N MET A 196 6.39 -11.02 -8.49
CA MET A 196 7.59 -11.35 -9.27
C MET A 196 7.22 -11.69 -10.72
N ASP A 197 6.22 -12.55 -10.92
CA ASP A 197 5.73 -12.92 -12.25
C ASP A 197 5.21 -11.71 -13.03
N ALA A 198 4.49 -10.81 -12.36
CA ALA A 198 4.00 -9.56 -12.97
C ALA A 198 5.15 -8.59 -13.30
N GLY A 199 6.21 -8.56 -12.50
CA GLY A 199 7.43 -7.78 -12.77
C GLY A 199 8.20 -8.27 -13.99
N CYS A 200 8.15 -9.56 -14.30
CA CYS A 200 8.74 -10.15 -15.50
C CYS A 200 7.91 -9.93 -16.79
N SER A 201 6.71 -9.35 -16.69
CA SER A 201 5.86 -9.08 -17.86
C SER A 201 6.32 -7.85 -18.63
N GLU A 202 6.23 -7.89 -19.96
CA GLU A 202 6.49 -6.72 -20.84
C GLU A 202 5.66 -5.49 -20.46
N ALA A 203 4.44 -5.69 -19.92
CA ALA A 203 3.59 -4.61 -19.44
C ALA A 203 4.24 -3.78 -18.30
N CYS A 204 5.18 -4.39 -17.58
CA CYS A 204 5.88 -3.81 -16.43
C CYS A 204 7.37 -3.55 -16.71
N ALA A 205 7.83 -3.54 -17.97
CA ALA A 205 9.25 -3.39 -18.31
C ALA A 205 9.92 -2.10 -17.76
N LYS A 206 9.14 -1.08 -17.43
CA LYS A 206 9.62 0.18 -16.82
C LYS A 206 9.57 0.20 -15.28
N ALA A 207 9.06 -0.87 -14.67
CA ALA A 207 8.96 -0.98 -13.22
C ALA A 207 10.30 -1.44 -12.63
N PRO A 208 10.60 -1.08 -11.37
CA PRO A 208 11.75 -1.63 -10.67
C PRO A 208 11.65 -3.16 -10.58
N PRO A 209 12.75 -3.90 -10.78
CA PRO A 209 12.74 -5.34 -10.56
C PRO A 209 12.45 -5.64 -9.09
N CYS A 210 11.62 -6.66 -8.85
CA CYS A 210 11.24 -7.09 -7.50
C CYS A 210 11.61 -8.56 -7.33
N THR A 211 12.26 -8.88 -6.23
CA THR A 211 12.57 -10.25 -5.82
C THR A 211 12.03 -10.48 -4.42
N TRP A 212 11.62 -11.71 -4.14
CA TRP A 212 11.24 -12.16 -2.81
C TRP A 212 12.02 -13.42 -2.46
N SER A 213 12.43 -13.52 -1.20
CA SER A 213 13.06 -14.70 -0.63
C SER A 213 12.58 -14.87 0.81
N PRO A 214 12.35 -16.12 1.27
CA PRO A 214 12.09 -16.40 2.68
C PRO A 214 13.34 -16.21 3.55
N ILE A 215 14.52 -16.24 2.93
CA ILE A 215 15.83 -16.05 3.58
C ILE A 215 16.30 -14.63 3.26
N PRO A 216 16.82 -13.87 4.24
CA PRO A 216 17.34 -12.54 3.97
C PRO A 216 18.41 -12.57 2.86
N PRO A 217 18.39 -11.60 1.94
CA PRO A 217 19.31 -11.55 0.82
C PRO A 217 20.76 -11.66 1.28
N PRO A 218 21.60 -12.44 0.58
CA PRO A 218 23.01 -12.43 0.82
C PRO A 218 23.59 -11.06 0.54
N GLU A 219 22.92 -10.07 -0.04
CA GLU A 219 23.38 -8.67 -0.14
C GLU A 219 23.44 -7.92 1.20
N LEU A 220 22.88 -8.49 2.27
CA LEU A 220 23.29 -8.19 3.65
C LEU A 220 24.66 -8.86 4.00
N ARG A 221 25.34 -9.41 2.98
CA ARG A 221 26.65 -10.09 2.86
C ARG A 221 27.23 -10.11 1.39
N ASP A 222 26.77 -9.28 0.41
CA ASP A 222 27.19 -9.13 -1.04
C ASP A 222 26.14 -9.25 -2.21
N ILE A 223 25.90 -8.09 -2.87
CA ILE A 223 25.53 -7.63 -4.26
C ILE A 223 24.33 -8.13 -5.17
N PHE A 224 23.45 -7.20 -5.67
CA PHE A 224 23.25 -6.68 -7.09
C PHE A 224 21.83 -6.16 -7.57
N SER A 225 21.84 -5.19 -8.54
CA SER A 225 20.93 -4.87 -9.72
C SER A 225 19.67 -3.93 -9.79
N GLN A 226 19.86 -2.75 -10.43
CA GLN A 226 18.99 -1.77 -11.15
C GLN A 226 18.30 -0.50 -10.53
N HIS A 227 18.35 0.57 -11.36
CA HIS A 227 18.27 2.04 -11.20
C HIS A 227 16.95 2.69 -10.71
N VAL A 228 17.06 3.88 -10.09
CA VAL A 228 16.07 4.98 -10.20
C VAL A 228 16.76 6.35 -10.14
N GLU A 229 16.74 7.10 -11.25
CA GLU A 229 17.04 8.53 -11.28
C GLU A 229 15.96 9.25 -12.12
N GLY A 230 15.41 10.37 -11.60
CA GLY A 230 14.44 11.21 -12.32
C GLY A 230 13.32 11.84 -11.47
N THR A 231 12.50 12.69 -12.08
CA THR A 231 11.39 13.46 -11.45
C THR A 231 10.26 12.64 -10.79
N LYS A 232 10.38 11.30 -10.78
CA LYS A 232 9.46 10.36 -10.12
C LYS A 232 9.91 9.94 -8.72
N LEU A 233 11.04 10.46 -8.24
CA LEU A 233 11.63 10.09 -6.94
C LEU A 233 10.62 10.13 -5.80
N ASP A 234 9.82 11.19 -5.66
CA ASP A 234 8.90 11.31 -4.52
C ASP A 234 7.84 10.20 -4.49
N LYS A 235 7.35 9.77 -5.65
CA LYS A 235 6.38 8.65 -5.74
C LYS A 235 7.06 7.33 -5.42
N THR A 236 8.28 7.14 -5.90
CA THR A 236 9.09 5.95 -5.58
C THR A 236 9.39 5.90 -4.10
N VAL A 237 9.87 6.99 -3.51
CA VAL A 237 10.16 7.14 -2.08
C VAL A 237 8.93 6.82 -1.24
N TRP A 238 7.77 7.38 -1.56
CA TRP A 238 6.53 7.04 -0.85
C TRP A 238 6.14 5.56 -1.00
N SER A 239 6.30 5.01 -2.20
CA SER A 239 6.03 3.60 -2.46
C SER A 239 6.96 2.70 -1.66
N LEU A 240 8.25 3.06 -1.54
CA LEU A 240 9.24 2.37 -0.72
C LEU A 240 8.83 2.40 0.76
N LEU A 241 8.56 3.59 1.31
CA LEU A 241 8.19 3.77 2.71
C LEU A 241 6.93 2.98 3.10
N ASN A 242 5.97 2.86 2.18
CA ASN A 242 4.68 2.23 2.45
C ASN A 242 4.54 0.82 1.86
N PHE A 243 5.58 0.25 1.26
CA PHE A 243 5.50 -1.07 0.63
C PHE A 243 5.12 -2.17 1.63
N SER A 244 5.70 -2.16 2.84
CA SER A 244 5.34 -3.09 3.92
C SER A 244 3.87 -2.98 4.30
N ALA A 245 3.38 -1.76 4.47
CA ALA A 245 1.98 -1.48 4.82
C ALA A 245 1.04 -1.95 3.69
N TYR A 246 1.40 -1.67 2.45
CA TYR A 246 0.66 -2.08 1.25
C TYR A 246 0.49 -3.61 1.18
N VAL A 247 1.59 -4.37 1.33
CA VAL A 247 1.53 -5.84 1.30
C VAL A 247 0.65 -6.36 2.43
N LYS A 248 0.85 -5.89 3.66
CA LYS A 248 0.05 -6.33 4.82
C LYS A 248 -1.43 -6.03 4.66
N TYR A 249 -1.77 -4.87 4.11
CA TYR A 249 -3.14 -4.51 3.80
C TYR A 249 -3.75 -5.49 2.79
N HIS A 250 -3.06 -5.82 1.71
CA HIS A 250 -3.56 -6.74 0.68
C HIS A 250 -3.63 -8.20 1.15
N VAL A 251 -2.73 -8.64 2.03
CA VAL A 251 -2.80 -9.94 2.69
C VAL A 251 -4.09 -10.04 3.51
N LYS A 252 -4.38 -9.03 4.34
CA LYS A 252 -5.62 -8.95 5.12
C LYS A 252 -6.87 -8.89 4.24
N CYS A 253 -6.85 -8.10 3.17
CA CYS A 253 -7.96 -8.01 2.22
C CYS A 253 -8.23 -9.36 1.56
N THR A 254 -7.18 -10.09 1.16
CA THR A 254 -7.29 -11.41 0.54
C THR A 254 -7.89 -12.42 1.51
N ARG A 255 -7.45 -12.41 2.78
CA ARG A 255 -8.04 -13.22 3.84
C ARG A 255 -9.54 -12.93 4.02
N GLY A 256 -9.91 -11.65 4.11
CA GLY A 256 -11.31 -11.23 4.22
C GLY A 256 -12.15 -11.64 2.99
N PHE A 257 -11.56 -11.57 1.80
CA PHE A 257 -12.20 -12.04 0.57
C PHE A 257 -12.45 -13.55 0.57
N ILE A 258 -11.45 -14.35 0.97
CA ILE A 258 -11.59 -15.81 1.10
C ILE A 258 -12.71 -16.13 2.10
N GLN A 259 -12.72 -15.49 3.26
CA GLN A 259 -13.77 -15.66 4.27
C GLN A 259 -15.16 -15.31 3.74
N ARG A 260 -15.30 -14.20 3.00
CA ARG A 260 -16.58 -13.83 2.36
C ARG A 260 -17.06 -14.90 1.38
N ARG A 261 -16.14 -15.48 0.60
CA ARG A 261 -16.48 -16.55 -0.35
C ARG A 261 -16.85 -17.85 0.35
N MET A 262 -16.18 -18.16 1.47
CA MET A 262 -16.52 -19.32 2.30
C MET A 262 -17.91 -19.18 2.91
N ARG A 263 -18.26 -17.99 3.46
CA ARG A 263 -19.61 -17.71 3.98
C ARG A 263 -20.68 -17.90 2.91
N LYS A 264 -20.50 -17.30 1.73
CA LYS A 264 -21.44 -17.48 0.61
C LYS A 264 -21.61 -18.94 0.19
N ARG A 265 -20.53 -19.73 0.21
CA ARG A 265 -20.63 -21.17 -0.08
C ARG A 265 -21.38 -21.93 1.01
N LEU A 266 -21.17 -21.57 2.27
CA LEU A 266 -21.86 -22.17 3.41
C LEU A 266 -23.36 -21.83 3.38
N GLU A 267 -23.72 -20.58 3.10
CA GLU A 267 -25.11 -20.12 2.93
C GLU A 267 -25.81 -20.96 1.83
N ASN A 268 -25.20 -21.05 0.65
CA ASN A 268 -25.74 -21.86 -0.44
C ASN A 268 -25.92 -23.35 -0.07
N LEU A 269 -24.98 -23.94 0.67
CA LEU A 269 -25.08 -25.34 1.09
C LEU A 269 -26.15 -25.52 2.17
N SER A 270 -26.27 -24.56 3.08
CA SER A 270 -27.30 -24.55 4.11
C SER A 270 -28.70 -24.46 3.49
N GLU A 271 -28.89 -23.62 2.48
CA GLU A 271 -30.16 -23.53 1.74
C GLU A 271 -30.58 -24.88 1.15
N VAL A 272 -29.65 -25.59 0.50
CA VAL A 272 -29.91 -26.94 -0.04
C VAL A 272 -30.29 -27.94 1.05
N LEU A 273 -29.61 -27.90 2.20
CA LEU A 273 -29.93 -28.75 3.33
C LEU A 273 -31.30 -28.43 3.94
N GLN A 274 -31.65 -27.16 4.06
CA GLN A 274 -32.95 -26.74 4.58
C GLN A 274 -34.08 -27.18 3.63
N ILE A 275 -33.93 -26.96 2.32
CA ILE A 275 -34.87 -27.47 1.30
C ILE A 275 -35.05 -28.99 1.43
N SER A 276 -33.97 -29.73 1.68
CA SER A 276 -34.02 -31.18 1.85
C SER A 276 -34.71 -31.61 3.15
N ARG A 277 -34.72 -30.77 4.19
CA ARG A 277 -35.40 -31.03 5.47
C ARG A 277 -36.88 -30.65 5.44
N THR A 278 -37.23 -29.56 4.74
CA THR A 278 -38.62 -29.13 4.52
C THR A 278 -39.27 -29.81 3.32
N GLY A 279 -38.54 -30.71 2.65
CA GLY A 279 -39.00 -31.54 1.54
C GLY A 279 -40.01 -32.62 1.92
N GLU A 280 -41.04 -32.26 2.70
CA GLU A 280 -42.33 -32.95 2.71
C GLU A 280 -43.53 -32.05 2.35
N ASN A 281 -43.39 -30.74 2.12
CA ASN A 281 -44.54 -29.94 1.66
C ASN A 281 -44.20 -28.93 0.55
N GLU A 282 -44.75 -29.24 -0.63
CA GLU A 282 -45.11 -28.38 -1.76
C GLU A 282 -44.04 -27.90 -2.77
N LEU A 283 -44.10 -28.55 -3.94
CA LEU A 283 -43.67 -28.06 -5.24
C LEU A 283 -44.46 -26.79 -5.62
N ASN A 284 -43.75 -25.70 -5.94
CA ASN A 284 -43.84 -24.94 -7.19
C ASN A 284 -43.39 -23.48 -6.97
N THR A 285 -42.16 -23.17 -7.33
CA THR A 285 -41.85 -21.87 -7.94
C THR A 285 -40.61 -22.03 -8.81
N GLU A 286 -40.77 -21.67 -10.08
CA GLU A 286 -39.71 -21.66 -11.08
C GLU A 286 -38.56 -20.74 -10.64
N VAL A 287 -37.43 -21.32 -10.24
CA VAL A 287 -36.22 -20.54 -10.01
C VAL A 287 -35.53 -20.31 -11.35
N GLN A 288 -35.67 -19.07 -11.83
CA GLN A 288 -35.04 -18.56 -13.03
C GLN A 288 -33.51 -18.67 -12.98
N GLY A 289 -32.98 -19.69 -13.67
CA GLY A 289 -31.71 -19.64 -14.39
C GLY A 289 -30.44 -19.35 -13.59
N TYR A 290 -30.01 -20.26 -12.70
CA TYR A 290 -28.58 -20.34 -12.36
C TYR A 290 -27.81 -20.97 -13.53
N ARG A 291 -27.25 -20.09 -14.37
CA ARG A 291 -26.44 -20.47 -15.51
C ARG A 291 -25.14 -21.16 -15.03
N CYS A 292 -25.04 -22.44 -15.40
CA CYS A 292 -23.83 -23.24 -15.60
C CYS A 292 -23.26 -24.05 -14.42
N MET A 293 -23.94 -25.17 -14.09
CA MET A 293 -23.23 -26.46 -14.14
C MET A 293 -23.49 -27.06 -15.52
N ARG A 294 -22.44 -27.33 -16.29
CA ARG A 294 -22.57 -28.13 -17.52
C ARG A 294 -23.14 -29.49 -17.13
N LYS A 295 -24.38 -29.75 -17.55
CA LYS A 295 -25.00 -31.09 -17.52
C LYS A 295 -24.08 -32.05 -18.28
N LEU A 296 -23.53 -33.04 -17.58
CA LEU A 296 -23.07 -34.27 -18.21
C LEU A 296 -24.34 -34.99 -18.69
N ILE A 297 -24.53 -35.00 -20.00
CA ILE A 297 -25.58 -35.76 -20.68
C ILE A 297 -25.30 -37.25 -20.48
N GLY A 298 -26.40 -38.01 -20.35
CA GLY A 298 -26.46 -39.35 -19.80
C GLY A 298 -25.56 -40.40 -20.46
N LEU A 299 -25.04 -41.28 -19.62
CA LEU A 299 -24.58 -42.61 -20.02
C LEU A 299 -25.55 -43.62 -19.43
N SER A 300 -26.23 -44.33 -20.33
CA SER A 300 -26.94 -45.58 -20.04
C SER A 300 -26.04 -46.49 -19.22
N LYS A 301 -26.55 -47.03 -18.12
CA LYS A 301 -25.84 -48.03 -17.28
C LYS A 301 -25.25 -49.14 -18.16
N PRO A 302 -24.00 -49.57 -17.90
CA PRO A 302 -23.65 -50.96 -18.09
C PRO A 302 -23.30 -51.61 -16.77
N LYS A 303 -23.83 -52.81 -16.58
CA LYS A 303 -23.36 -53.80 -15.62
C LYS A 303 -21.87 -54.10 -15.87
N ASN A 304 -21.15 -54.42 -14.80
CA ASN A 304 -19.79 -55.01 -14.74
C ASN A 304 -18.59 -54.04 -14.83
N PHE A 305 -18.12 -53.57 -13.66
CA PHE A 305 -16.70 -53.22 -13.50
C PHE A 305 -16.20 -53.54 -12.08
N ARG A 306 -16.29 -54.82 -11.70
CA ARG A 306 -15.66 -55.35 -10.48
C ARG A 306 -14.49 -56.27 -10.86
N ARG A 307 -13.48 -55.72 -11.55
CA ARG A 307 -12.19 -56.39 -11.82
C ARG A 307 -11.22 -55.39 -12.46
N LYS A 308 -10.61 -54.51 -11.66
CA LYS A 308 -9.30 -53.85 -11.94
C LYS A 308 -8.80 -52.91 -10.83
N CYS A 309 -9.17 -53.12 -9.57
CA CYS A 309 -8.64 -52.34 -8.45
C CYS A 309 -7.31 -52.92 -7.90
N GLY A 310 -6.42 -53.40 -8.78
CA GLY A 310 -5.17 -54.08 -8.40
C GLY A 310 -3.89 -53.43 -8.91
N THR A 311 -3.96 -52.41 -9.77
CA THR A 311 -2.77 -51.86 -10.45
C THR A 311 -2.49 -50.38 -10.17
N PHE A 312 -3.32 -49.68 -9.39
CA PHE A 312 -3.14 -48.25 -9.10
C PHE A 312 -2.19 -47.95 -7.93
N THR A 313 -1.92 -48.90 -7.05
CA THR A 313 -1.13 -48.65 -5.82
C THR A 313 0.39 -48.62 -6.05
N LYS A 314 0.90 -49.06 -7.21
CA LYS A 314 2.36 -49.09 -7.50
C LYS A 314 2.91 -47.86 -8.24
N LYS A 315 2.07 -46.87 -8.59
CA LYS A 315 2.51 -45.67 -9.35
C LYS A 315 2.70 -44.39 -8.52
N PHE A 316 2.55 -44.44 -7.20
CA PHE A 316 2.71 -43.26 -6.32
C PHE A 316 4.14 -42.96 -5.85
N LYS A 317 5.17 -43.51 -6.52
CA LYS A 317 6.55 -43.03 -6.37
C LYS A 317 6.95 -42.32 -7.66
N ARG A 318 7.21 -41.01 -7.53
CA ARG A 318 7.51 -40.01 -8.58
C ARG A 318 6.27 -39.30 -9.11
N ILE A 319 6.00 -38.11 -8.57
CA ILE A 319 5.81 -36.84 -9.30
C ILE A 319 5.95 -35.72 -8.25
N HIS A 320 7.09 -35.04 -8.25
CA HIS A 320 7.16 -33.65 -7.78
C HIS A 320 6.74 -32.79 -8.97
N SER A 321 5.56 -32.18 -8.91
CA SER A 321 5.19 -31.08 -9.80
C SER A 321 4.49 -30.00 -8.97
N PRO A 322 4.72 -28.71 -9.26
CA PRO A 322 4.10 -27.63 -8.54
C PRO A 322 2.59 -27.68 -8.76
N ILE A 323 1.84 -27.64 -7.66
CA ILE A 323 0.38 -27.64 -7.66
C ILE A 323 -0.10 -26.33 -8.30
N LYS A 324 -0.44 -26.37 -9.59
CA LYS A 324 -1.18 -25.30 -10.25
C LYS A 324 -2.63 -25.35 -9.77
N ILE A 325 -2.99 -24.44 -8.86
CA ILE A 325 -4.38 -24.26 -8.42
C ILE A 325 -5.15 -23.54 -9.54
N HIS A 326 -5.86 -24.30 -10.38
CA HIS A 326 -6.75 -23.74 -11.39
C HIS A 326 -7.93 -22.99 -10.75
N GLY A 327 -8.02 -21.68 -11.04
CA GLY A 327 -9.03 -20.79 -10.48
C GLY A 327 -8.53 -19.37 -10.17
N PHE A 328 -7.21 -19.18 -10.13
CA PHE A 328 -6.57 -17.87 -9.92
C PHE A 328 -6.55 -16.96 -11.17
N ASP A 329 -6.84 -17.48 -12.37
CA ASP A 329 -6.89 -16.65 -13.59
C ASP A 329 -7.98 -15.58 -13.55
N ARG A 330 -9.07 -15.79 -12.79
CA ARG A 330 -10.09 -14.76 -12.54
C ARG A 330 -9.65 -13.71 -11.51
N PHE A 331 -8.64 -14.03 -10.69
CA PHE A 331 -8.00 -13.08 -9.79
C PHE A 331 -7.17 -12.05 -10.57
N ARG A 332 -6.51 -12.48 -11.67
CA ARG A 332 -5.76 -11.60 -12.60
C ARG A 332 -6.63 -10.51 -13.23
N GLN A 333 -7.88 -10.81 -13.62
CA GLN A 333 -8.67 -9.89 -14.45
C GLN A 333 -9.36 -8.74 -13.69
N ARG A 334 -9.50 -8.81 -12.36
CA ARG A 334 -10.25 -7.80 -11.57
C ARG A 334 -9.42 -6.93 -10.64
N TRP A 335 -8.28 -7.41 -10.15
CA TRP A 335 -7.45 -6.65 -9.19
C TRP A 335 -6.16 -6.09 -9.78
N LEU A 336 -5.63 -6.70 -10.86
CA LEU A 336 -4.45 -6.22 -11.60
C LEU A 336 -4.80 -5.43 -12.87
N LYS A 337 -5.98 -4.80 -12.94
CA LYS A 337 -6.16 -3.70 -13.89
C LYS A 337 -5.43 -2.48 -13.36
N ILE A 338 -4.12 -2.44 -13.64
CA ILE A 338 -3.34 -1.20 -13.56
C ILE A 338 -4.10 -0.18 -14.43
N PRO A 339 -4.47 1.00 -13.91
CA PRO A 339 -5.11 2.01 -14.74
C PRO A 339 -4.17 2.32 -15.91
N LYS A 340 -4.71 2.30 -17.14
CA LYS A 340 -3.95 2.74 -18.32
C LYS A 340 -3.48 4.17 -18.04
N CYS A 341 -2.17 4.37 -17.94
CA CYS A 341 -1.60 5.71 -17.97
C CYS A 341 -2.05 6.37 -19.27
N HIS A 342 -3.01 7.29 -19.19
CA HIS A 342 -3.40 8.12 -20.33
C HIS A 342 -2.17 8.93 -20.75
N SER A 343 -1.66 8.66 -21.95
CA SER A 343 -0.73 9.56 -22.62
C SER A 343 -1.48 10.87 -22.87
N PHE A 344 -1.10 11.93 -22.18
CA PHE A 344 -1.55 13.27 -22.52
C PHE A 344 -1.11 13.56 -23.96
N ARG A 345 -2.08 13.84 -24.84
CA ARG A 345 -1.82 14.41 -26.16
C ARG A 345 -1.07 15.72 -25.95
N ARG A 346 0.13 15.83 -26.54
CA ARG A 346 0.79 17.12 -26.72
C ARG A 346 -0.07 17.93 -27.68
N ASN A 347 -0.65 19.01 -27.20
CA ASN A 347 -1.08 20.11 -28.06
C ASN A 347 0.21 20.74 -28.60
N LYS A 348 0.37 20.75 -29.91
CA LYS A 348 1.32 21.62 -30.58
C LYS A 348 0.87 23.06 -30.32
N LEU A 349 1.73 23.83 -29.67
CA LEU A 349 1.82 25.27 -29.90
C LEU A 349 3.12 25.44 -30.69
N ASP A 350 2.95 26.21 -31.77
CA ASP A 350 3.84 26.60 -32.85
C ASP A 350 4.27 25.51 -33.86
#